data_AF-A0A848WNH9-F1
#
_entry.id   AF-A0A848WNH9-F1
#
_cell.length_a   1.000
_cell.length_b   1.000
_cell.length_c   1.000
_cell.angle_alpha   90.00
_cell.angle_beta   90.00
_cell.angle_gamma   90.00
#
_symmetry.space_group_name_H-M   'P 1'
#
loop_
_entity.id
_entity.type
_entity.pdbx_description
1 polymer ?
#
loop_
_entity_poly.entity_id
_entity_poly.type
_entity_poly.pdbx_seq_one_letter_code
_entity_poly.pdbx_strand_id
1 'polypeptide(L)' 'MIRIWDGFLSLLSAIATAAIAGVPTYGAFLAIQAEMLPVWAWGPLGLHFVIGSLMVVAFLRKVINGIHPMRDDPRRRH' A
#
# COMPACT_ATOMS: atom_id res chain seq x y z
N MET A 1 26.01 6.46 -0.75
CA MET A 1 24.93 7.43 -1.04
C MET A 1 23.70 6.78 -1.71
N ILE A 2 23.87 5.78 -2.60
CA ILE A 2 22.75 5.12 -3.33
C ILE A 2 21.66 4.55 -2.39
N ARG A 3 22.04 3.93 -1.26
CA ARG A 3 21.09 3.27 -0.34
C ARG A 3 20.08 4.21 0.34
N ILE A 4 20.45 5.47 0.62
CA ILE A 4 19.54 6.45 1.24
C ILE A 4 18.49 6.92 0.23
N TRP A 5 18.91 7.18 -1.01
CA TRP A 5 18.00 7.51 -2.11
C TRP A 5 17.06 6.35 -2.44
N ASP A 6 17.57 5.11 -2.45
CA ASP A 6 16.76 3.90 -2.63
C ASP A 6 15.69 3.76 -1.53
N GLY A 7 16.05 4.02 -0.27
CA GLY A 7 15.12 4.05 0.85
C GLY A 7 14.08 5.17 0.74
N PHE A 8 14.49 6.37 0.32
CA PHE A 8 13.59 7.50 0.09
C PHE A 8 12.56 7.23 -1.03
N LEU A 9 12.99 6.61 -2.13
CA LEU A 9 12.09 6.18 -3.21
C LEU A 9 11.08 5.14 -2.72
N SER A 10 11.50 4.22 -1.84
CA SER A 10 10.60 3.27 -1.20
C SER A 10 9.59 3.96 -0.27
N LEU A 11 9.98 5.04 0.41
CA LEU A 11 9.07 5.80 1.26
C LEU A 11 8.04 6.54 0.42
N LEU A 12 8.49 7.19 -0.65
CA LEU A 12 7.59 7.85 -1.62
C LEU A 12 6.61 6.83 -2.23
N SER A 13 7.10 5.63 -2.57
CA SER A 13 6.27 4.54 -3.07
C SER A 13 5.23 4.08 -2.04
N ALA A 14 5.60 3.99 -0.76
CA ALA A 14 4.67 3.66 0.32
C ALA A 14 3.56 4.72 0.46
N ILE A 15 3.93 6.01 0.44
CA ILE A 15 2.99 7.14 0.52
C ILE A 15 2.06 7.15 -0.69
N ALA A 16 2.61 7.03 -1.90
CA ALA A 16 1.81 6.97 -3.13
C ALA A 16 0.85 5.80 -3.12
N THR A 17 1.30 4.61 -2.69
CA THR A 17 0.45 3.42 -2.56
C THR A 17 -0.67 3.65 -1.54
N ALA A 18 -0.36 4.25 -0.38
CA ALA A 18 -1.34 4.58 0.64
C ALA A 18 -2.40 5.56 0.11
N ALA A 19 -2.01 6.55 -0.67
CA ALA A 19 -2.95 7.49 -1.29
C ALA A 19 -3.82 6.80 -2.36
N ILE A 20 -3.20 6.05 -3.28
CA ILE A 20 -3.88 5.38 -4.39
C ILE A 20 -4.84 4.29 -3.90
N ALA A 21 -4.48 3.54 -2.86
CA ALA A 21 -5.34 2.52 -2.29
C ALA A 21 -6.33 3.10 -1.28
N GLY A 22 -5.86 4.01 -0.41
CA GLY A 22 -6.62 4.55 0.71
C GLY A 22 -7.74 5.50 0.29
N VAL A 23 -7.52 6.38 -0.69
CA VAL A 23 -8.55 7.33 -1.15
C VAL A 23 -9.78 6.60 -1.71
N PRO A 24 -9.65 5.62 -2.63
CA PRO A 24 -10.79 4.83 -3.09
C PRO A 24 -11.41 3.99 -1.98
N THR A 25 -10.60 3.44 -1.06
CA THR A 25 -11.13 2.69 0.10
C THR A 25 -12.04 3.57 0.96
N TYR A 26 -11.59 4.79 1.27
CA TYR A 26 -12.37 5.73 2.07
C TYR A 26 -13.62 6.20 1.32
N GLY A 27 -13.50 6.49 0.02
CA GLY A 27 -14.66 6.83 -0.81
C GLY A 27 -15.71 5.73 -0.85
N ALA A 28 -15.30 4.47 -1.04
CA ALA A 28 -16.19 3.32 -1.02
C ALA A 28 -16.81 3.09 0.37
N PHE A 29 -16.05 3.28 1.45
CA PHE A 29 -16.58 3.26 2.81
C PHE A 29 -17.72 4.27 2.99
N LEU A 30 -17.49 5.53 2.57
CA LEU A 30 -18.52 6.58 2.64
C LEU A 30 -19.73 6.24 1.76
N ALA A 31 -19.52 5.69 0.56
CA ALA A 31 -20.60 5.31 -0.33
C ALA A 31 -21.47 4.17 0.23
N ILE A 32 -20.87 3.20 0.92
CA ILE A 32 -21.63 2.14 1.61
C ILE A 32 -22.40 2.72 2.80
N GLN A 33 -21.78 3.60 3.59
CA GLN A 33 -22.43 4.27 4.73
C GLN A 33 -23.60 5.18 4.31
N ALA A 34 -23.50 5.78 3.12
CA ALA A 34 -24.56 6.58 2.51
C ALA A 34 -25.61 5.75 1.75
N GLU A 35 -25.60 4.41 1.90
CA GLU A 35 -26.53 3.49 1.22
C GLU A 35 -26.51 3.56 -0.32
N MET A 36 -25.46 4.14 -0.90
CA MET A 36 -25.26 4.22 -2.36
C MET A 36 -24.74 2.90 -2.94
N LEU A 37 -24.18 2.04 -2.09
CA LEU A 37 -23.68 0.72 -2.44
C LEU A 37 -24.37 -0.35 -1.57
N PRO A 38 -24.62 -1.55 -2.14
CA PRO A 38 -25.23 -2.65 -1.41
C PRO A 38 -24.29 -3.19 -0.32
N VAL A 39 -24.87 -3.78 0.74
CA VAL A 39 -24.12 -4.28 1.92
C VAL A 39 -23.02 -5.30 1.58
N TRP A 40 -23.16 -6.07 0.50
CA TRP A 40 -22.12 -7.02 0.10
C TRP A 40 -20.82 -6.35 -0.34
N ALA A 41 -20.84 -5.04 -0.67
CA ALA A 41 -19.67 -4.26 -1.04
C ALA A 41 -18.62 -4.17 0.08
N TRP A 42 -19.00 -4.44 1.33
CA TRP A 42 -18.05 -4.58 2.45
C TRP A 42 -16.99 -5.67 2.21
N GLY A 43 -17.34 -6.77 1.52
CA GLY A 43 -16.41 -7.85 1.22
C GLY A 43 -15.25 -7.41 0.32
N PRO A 44 -15.54 -6.95 -0.91
CA PRO A 44 -14.52 -6.39 -1.81
C PRO A 44 -13.76 -5.21 -1.21
N LEU A 45 -14.44 -4.32 -0.46
CA LEU A 45 -13.79 -3.20 0.20
C LEU A 45 -12.75 -3.66 1.23
N GLY A 46 -13.11 -4.65 2.06
CA GLY A 46 -12.19 -5.24 3.03
C GLY A 46 -10.97 -5.88 2.35
N LEU A 47 -11.17 -6.61 1.26
CA LEU A 47 -10.08 -7.21 0.50
C LEU A 47 -9.15 -6.13 -0.08
N HIS A 48 -9.70 -5.09 -0.69
CA HIS A 48 -8.93 -3.97 -1.24
C HIS A 48 -8.11 -3.25 -0.16
N PHE A 49 -8.72 -3.00 1.00
CA PHE A 49 -8.03 -2.40 2.15
C PHE A 49 -6.86 -3.27 2.64
N VAL A 50 -7.06 -4.60 2.75
CA VAL A 50 -6.01 -5.54 3.17
C VAL A 50 -4.86 -5.54 2.17
N ILE A 51 -5.14 -5.69 0.86
CA ILE A 51 -4.11 -5.72 -0.18
C ILE A 51 -3.33 -4.40 -0.20
N GLY A 52 -4.03 -3.26 -0.18
CA GLY A 52 -3.40 -1.95 -0.13
C GLY A 52 -2.48 -1.79 1.08
N SER A 53 -2.94 -2.20 2.26
CA SER A 53 -2.16 -2.16 3.50
C SER A 53 -0.91 -3.05 3.43
N LEU A 54 -1.03 -4.26 2.87
CA LEU A 54 0.11 -5.16 2.69
C LEU A 54 1.17 -4.56 1.75
N MET A 55 0.75 -3.88 0.68
CA MET A 55 1.67 -3.20 -0.23
C MET A 55 2.40 -2.03 0.44
N VAL A 56 1.69 -1.21 1.22
CA VAL A 56 2.30 -0.12 2.02
C VAL A 56 3.35 -0.68 2.97
N VAL A 57 3.01 -1.74 3.73
CA VAL A 57 3.95 -2.41 4.64
C VAL A 57 5.15 -2.98 3.89
N ALA A 58 4.95 -3.55 2.69
CA ALA A 58 6.05 -4.06 1.88
C ALA A 58 7.04 -2.96 1.47
N PHE A 59 6.55 -1.78 1.05
CA PHE A 59 7.41 -0.64 0.74
C PHE A 59 8.09 -0.07 1.98
N LEU A 60 7.39 0.04 3.12
CA LEU A 60 8.00 0.47 4.38
C LEU A 60 9.14 -0.45 4.83
N ARG A 61 9.01 -1.76 4.64
CA ARG A 61 10.13 -2.70 4.87
C ARG A 61 11.32 -2.40 3.96
N LYS A 62 11.08 -2.03 2.70
CA LYS A 62 12.14 -1.61 1.77
C LYS A 62 12.80 -0.29 2.19
N VAL A 63 12.07 0.63 2.83
CA VAL A 63 12.64 1.85 3.45
C VAL A 63 13.66 1.49 4.51
N ILE A 64 13.27 0.64 5.48
CA ILE A 64 14.11 0.23 6.61
C ILE A 64 15.39 -0.48 6.10
N ASN A 65 15.27 -1.26 5.03
CA ASN A 65 16.40 -1.99 4.44
C ASN A 65 17.23 -1.16 3.44
N GLY A 66 16.80 0.06 3.11
CA GLY A 66 17.45 0.91 2.10
C GLY A 66 17.49 0.26 0.71
N ILE A 67 16.41 -0.43 0.33
CA ILE A 67 16.28 -1.16 -0.94
C ILE A 67 15.37 -0.36 -1.88
N HIS A 68 15.75 -0.28 -3.15
CA HIS A 68 14.94 0.36 -4.18
C HIS A 68 13.57 -0.33 -4.33
N PRO A 69 12.47 0.40 -4.54
CA PRO A 69 11.11 -0.17 -4.58
C PRO A 69 10.93 -1.27 -5.63
N MET A 70 11.64 -1.20 -6.77
CA MET A 70 11.58 -2.21 -7.82
C MET A 70 12.58 -3.38 -7.66
N ARG A 71 13.49 -3.32 -6.68
CA ARG A 71 14.46 -4.41 -6.46
C ARG A 71 13.89 -5.44 -5.51
N ASP A 72 14.24 -6.69 -5.75
CA ASP A 72 14.01 -7.78 -4.79
C ASP A 72 14.93 -7.62 -3.59
N ASP A 73 14.46 -8.10 -2.43
CA ASP A 73 15.33 -8.24 -1.26
C ASP A 73 16.27 -9.44 -1.49
N PRO A 74 17.60 -9.23 -1.57
CA PRO A 74 18.55 -10.33 -1.75
C PRO A 74 18.45 -11.38 -0.64
N ARG A 75 17.99 -10.99 0.56
CA ARG A 75 17.85 -11.88 1.72
C ARG A 75 16.63 -12.81 1.64
N ARG A 76 15.73 -12.61 0.68
CA ARG A 76 14.56 -13.48 0.43
C ARG A 76 14.81 -14.57 -0.61
N ARG A 77 15.99 -14.62 -1.24
CA ARG A 77 16.33 -15.62 -2.28
C ARG A 77 16.97 -16.89 -1.72
N HIS A 78 17.03 -17.06 -0.41
CA HIS A 78 17.78 -18.12 0.26
C HIS A 78 16.89 -19.01 1.12
#